data_AF-A0A267FYC6-F1
#
_entry.id   AF-A0A267FYC6-F1
#
_cell.length_a   1.000
_cell.length_b   1.000
_cell.length_c   1.000
_cell.angle_alpha   90.00
_cell.angle_beta   90.00
_cell.angle_gamma   90.00
#
_symmetry.space_group_name_H-M   'P 1'
#
loop_
_entity.id
_entity.type
_entity.pdbx_description
1 polymer ?
#
loop_
_entity_poly.entity_id
_entity_poly.type
_entity_poly.pdbx_seq_one_letter_code
_entity_poly.pdbx_strand_id
1 'polypeptide(L)'
;TLLMSCVHLAAKLLDKSVYSRDIINVFYQTLHPDKEPLEGGNNQVYNGLRQSLATCELFLVRAVGFSTELQLPHSHLLYQLSAIADWMPPGALRQSRLPTLAWSVLRDSYHAPLCLSYPPQALSLGVIAVAMRLIGLRLPGEIESRQPWYRALWPEASAGLMDRLVTDICRVYQLDQVLGAGAPAGFN
;
A
#
# COMPACT_ATOMS: atom_id res chain seq x y z
N THR A 1 12.23 -5.89 -15.99
CA THR A 1 12.21 -7.32 -15.58
C THR A 1 12.00 -7.49 -14.09
N LEU A 2 12.69 -6.76 -13.20
CA LEU A 2 12.47 -6.84 -11.74
C LEU A 2 11.00 -6.60 -11.34
N LEU A 3 10.39 -5.50 -11.79
CA LEU A 3 8.98 -5.19 -11.53
C LEU A 3 8.03 -6.32 -11.96
N MET A 4 8.28 -6.86 -13.15
CA MET A 4 7.54 -7.97 -13.73
C MET A 4 7.62 -9.23 -12.84
N SER A 5 8.81 -9.56 -12.35
CA SER A 5 9.02 -10.67 -11.41
C SER A 5 8.41 -10.41 -10.04
N CYS A 6 8.45 -9.19 -9.52
CA CYS A 6 7.78 -8.83 -8.27
C CYS A 6 6.26 -9.02 -8.37
N VAL A 7 5.65 -8.58 -9.47
CA VAL A 7 4.20 -8.76 -9.70
C VAL A 7 3.85 -10.24 -9.87
N HIS A 8 4.66 -11.00 -10.61
CA HIS A 8 4.43 -12.43 -10.79
C HIS A 8 4.53 -13.20 -9.47
N LEU A 9 5.55 -12.89 -8.66
CA LEU A 9 5.73 -13.49 -7.34
C LEU A 9 4.58 -13.10 -6.39
N ALA A 10 4.20 -11.82 -6.35
CA ALA A 10 3.09 -11.35 -5.53
C ALA A 10 1.76 -12.03 -5.89
N ALA A 11 1.50 -12.26 -7.18
CA ALA A 11 0.32 -12.99 -7.63
C ALA A 11 0.31 -14.42 -7.08
N LYS A 12 1.44 -15.14 -7.11
CA LYS A 12 1.57 -16.47 -6.52
C LYS A 12 1.38 -16.46 -5.00
N LEU A 13 1.94 -15.48 -4.30
CA LEU A 13 1.80 -15.35 -2.84
C LEU A 13 0.35 -15.06 -2.40
N LEU A 14 -0.43 -14.39 -3.23
CA LEU A 14 -1.84 -14.06 -2.98
C LEU A 14 -2.82 -15.09 -3.56
N ASP A 15 -2.33 -16.26 -3.98
CA ASP A 15 -3.10 -17.32 -4.65
C ASP A 15 -3.93 -16.81 -5.85
N LYS A 16 -3.38 -15.85 -6.60
CA LYS A 16 -3.97 -15.33 -7.85
C LYS A 16 -3.34 -16.02 -9.05
N SER A 17 -4.18 -16.65 -9.86
CA SER A 17 -3.76 -17.27 -11.13
C SER A 17 -3.51 -16.19 -12.18
N VAL A 18 -2.24 -15.83 -12.41
CA VAL A 18 -1.85 -14.91 -13.48
C VAL A 18 -0.85 -15.60 -14.40
N TYR A 19 -1.16 -15.65 -15.70
CA TYR A 19 -0.28 -16.26 -16.68
C TYR A 19 0.95 -15.38 -16.93
N SER A 20 2.13 -16.01 -16.96
CA SER A 20 3.39 -15.31 -17.22
C SER A 20 3.39 -14.59 -18.58
N ARG A 21 2.63 -15.10 -19.57
CA ARG A 21 2.46 -14.46 -20.88
C ARG A 21 1.80 -13.09 -20.76
N ASP A 22 0.70 -13.00 -20.01
CA ASP A 22 -0.06 -11.76 -19.87
C ASP A 22 0.76 -10.70 -19.16
N ILE A 23 1.51 -11.09 -18.13
CA ILE A 23 2.42 -10.19 -17.43
C ILE A 23 3.50 -9.68 -18.40
N ILE A 24 4.17 -10.57 -19.13
CA ILE A 24 5.21 -10.17 -20.09
C ILE A 24 4.64 -9.21 -21.14
N ASN A 25 3.46 -9.50 -21.68
CA ASN A 25 2.84 -8.69 -22.72
C ASN A 25 2.41 -7.31 -22.21
N VAL A 26 1.80 -7.23 -21.03
CA VAL A 26 1.41 -5.94 -20.41
C VAL A 26 2.65 -5.08 -20.15
N PHE A 27 3.70 -5.66 -19.56
CA PHE A 27 4.94 -4.91 -19.29
C PHE A 27 5.66 -4.51 -20.58
N TYR A 28 5.64 -5.36 -21.60
CA TYR A 28 6.23 -5.04 -22.90
C TYR A 28 5.50 -3.89 -23.58
N GLN A 29 4.16 -3.94 -23.62
CA GLN A 29 3.33 -2.90 -24.23
C GLN A 29 3.40 -1.57 -23.47
N THR A 30 3.56 -1.62 -22.14
CA THR A 30 3.75 -0.42 -21.32
C THR A 30 5.07 0.30 -21.65
N LEU A 31 6.13 -0.45 -21.96
CA LEU A 31 7.45 0.10 -22.32
C LEU A 31 7.57 0.43 -23.82
N HIS A 32 6.75 -0.20 -24.66
CA HIS A 32 6.75 -0.07 -26.10
C HIS A 32 5.32 0.09 -26.62
N PRO A 33 4.71 1.27 -26.44
CA PRO A 33 3.31 1.51 -26.82
C PRO A 33 3.07 1.38 -28.33
N ASP A 34 4.09 1.64 -29.14
CA ASP A 34 4.01 1.60 -30.60
C ASP A 34 4.18 0.20 -31.22
N LYS A 35 4.42 -0.83 -30.39
CA LYS A 35 4.70 -2.19 -30.87
C LYS A 35 3.54 -3.13 -30.57
N GLU A 36 3.30 -4.05 -31.50
CA GLU A 36 2.31 -5.10 -31.32
C GLU A 36 2.69 -6.05 -30.16
N PRO A 37 1.69 -6.67 -29.51
CA PRO A 37 1.92 -7.64 -28.45
C PRO A 37 2.81 -8.80 -28.92
N LEU A 38 3.68 -9.28 -28.04
CA LEU A 38 4.54 -10.42 -28.38
C LEU A 38 3.68 -11.68 -28.57
N GLU A 39 3.74 -12.25 -29.78
CA GLU A 39 3.18 -13.57 -30.05
C GLU A 39 3.98 -14.65 -29.31
N GLY A 40 3.27 -15.53 -28.59
CA GLY A 40 3.89 -16.62 -27.85
C GLY A 40 4.31 -17.79 -28.75
N GLY A 41 5.47 -18.40 -28.47
CA GLY A 41 5.88 -19.68 -29.07
C GLY A 41 7.25 -19.65 -29.74
N ASN A 42 7.44 -18.75 -30.72
CA ASN A 42 8.67 -18.69 -31.53
C ASN A 42 9.46 -17.38 -31.41
N ASN A 43 8.99 -16.43 -30.59
CA ASN A 43 9.68 -15.16 -30.42
C ASN A 43 10.85 -15.28 -29.43
N GLN A 44 12.07 -15.07 -29.91
CA GLN A 44 13.30 -15.12 -29.09
C GLN A 44 13.27 -14.10 -27.94
N VAL A 45 12.66 -12.93 -28.15
CA VAL A 45 12.53 -11.89 -27.14
C VAL A 45 11.63 -12.35 -26.00
N TYR A 46 10.48 -12.97 -26.33
CA TYR A 46 9.58 -13.53 -25.33
C TYR A 46 10.25 -14.62 -24.50
N ASN A 47 10.96 -15.54 -25.16
CA ASN A 47 11.65 -16.63 -24.48
C ASN A 47 12.76 -16.12 -23.55
N GLY A 48 13.53 -15.11 -23.98
CA GLY A 48 14.55 -14.47 -23.14
C GLY A 48 13.96 -13.74 -21.93
N LEU A 49 12.84 -13.01 -22.11
CA LEU A 49 12.13 -12.35 -21.02
C LEU A 49 11.54 -13.34 -20.02
N ARG A 50 10.97 -14.45 -20.52
CA ARG A 50 10.45 -15.53 -19.68
C ARG A 50 11.54 -16.19 -18.84
N GLN A 51 12.70 -16.47 -19.43
CA GLN A 51 13.84 -17.02 -18.68
C GLN A 51 14.33 -16.03 -17.62
N SER A 52 14.49 -14.77 -18.00
CA SER A 52 14.89 -13.70 -17.08
C SER A 52 13.89 -13.51 -15.93
N LEU A 53 12.59 -13.64 -16.22
CA LEU A 53 11.50 -13.57 -15.23
C LEU A 53 11.68 -14.67 -14.17
N ALA A 54 11.89 -15.91 -14.60
CA ALA A 54 12.08 -17.04 -13.71
C ALA A 54 13.37 -16.91 -12.87
N THR A 55 14.47 -16.44 -13.46
CA THR A 55 15.73 -16.20 -12.74
C THR A 55 15.58 -15.10 -11.70
N CYS A 56 14.95 -13.97 -12.07
CA CYS A 56 14.72 -12.86 -11.14
C CYS A 56 13.74 -13.24 -10.04
N GLU A 57 12.71 -14.05 -10.33
CA GLU A 57 11.78 -14.54 -9.31
C GLU A 57 12.50 -15.39 -8.26
N LEU A 58 13.33 -16.35 -8.68
CA LEU A 58 14.13 -17.15 -7.75
C LEU A 58 15.08 -16.29 -6.92
N PHE A 59 15.69 -15.26 -7.53
CA PHE A 59 16.54 -14.31 -6.83
C PHE A 59 15.77 -13.54 -5.75
N LEU A 60 14.58 -13.04 -6.07
CA LEU A 60 13.73 -12.30 -5.11
C LEU A 60 13.30 -13.18 -3.93
N VAL A 61 12.86 -14.42 -4.19
CA VAL A 61 12.47 -15.35 -3.12
C VAL A 61 13.63 -15.64 -2.16
N ARG A 62 14.85 -15.81 -2.71
CA ARG A 62 16.06 -16.00 -1.90
C ARG A 62 16.42 -14.75 -1.11
N ALA A 63 16.29 -13.57 -1.71
CA ALA A 63 16.57 -12.30 -1.04
C ALA A 63 15.63 -12.03 0.14
N VAL A 64 14.37 -12.46 0.05
CA VAL A 64 13.37 -12.36 1.13
C VAL A 64 13.46 -13.55 2.12
N GLY A 65 14.43 -14.45 1.94
CA GLY A 65 14.65 -15.58 2.84
C GLY A 65 13.49 -16.58 2.88
N PHE A 66 12.74 -16.73 1.78
CA PHE A 66 11.55 -17.58 1.70
C PHE A 66 10.45 -17.22 2.72
N SER A 67 10.47 -16.01 3.29
CA SER A 67 9.38 -15.53 4.12
C SER A 67 8.19 -15.16 3.23
N THR A 68 7.16 -16.03 3.22
CA THR A 68 5.95 -15.86 2.41
C THR A 68 4.77 -15.30 3.21
N GLU A 69 4.97 -15.01 4.50
CA GLU A 69 3.93 -14.44 5.36
C GLU A 69 3.75 -12.96 5.09
N LEU A 70 2.85 -12.62 4.17
CA LEU A 70 2.53 -11.24 3.85
C LEU A 70 1.42 -10.71 4.76
N GLN A 71 1.80 -10.05 5.86
CA GLN A 71 0.83 -9.31 6.68
C GLN A 71 0.58 -7.92 6.10
N LEU A 72 -0.54 -7.79 5.38
CA LEU A 72 -0.93 -6.50 4.81
C LEU A 72 -1.62 -5.60 5.85
N PRO A 73 -1.34 -4.28 5.87
CA PRO A 73 -2.03 -3.32 6.73
C PRO A 73 -3.51 -3.14 6.37
N HIS A 74 -3.93 -3.56 5.17
CA HIS A 74 -5.31 -3.43 4.68
C HIS A 74 -6.34 -4.21 5.52
N SER A 75 -6.01 -5.42 5.97
CA SER A 75 -6.91 -6.22 6.81
C SER A 75 -7.12 -5.54 8.17
N HIS A 76 -6.04 -5.04 8.76
CA HIS A 76 -6.06 -4.31 10.02
C HIS A 76 -6.79 -2.97 9.92
N LEU A 77 -6.61 -2.26 8.80
CA LEU A 77 -7.33 -1.03 8.51
C LEU A 77 -8.85 -1.26 8.51
N LEU A 78 -9.32 -2.32 7.84
CA LEU A 78 -10.75 -2.64 7.80
C LEU A 78 -11.32 -2.94 9.18
N TYR A 79 -10.62 -3.77 9.96
CA TYR A 79 -11.01 -4.10 11.34
C TYR A 79 -11.09 -2.87 12.24
N GLN A 80 -10.11 -1.98 12.16
CA GLN A 80 -10.07 -0.75 12.94
C GLN A 80 -11.15 0.24 12.51
N LEU A 81 -11.38 0.39 11.21
CA LEU A 81 -12.46 1.24 10.68
C LEU A 81 -13.84 0.72 11.08
N SER A 82 -14.06 -0.60 11.12
CA SER A 82 -15.33 -1.15 11.62
C SER A 82 -15.53 -0.86 13.10
N ALA A 83 -14.48 -1.03 13.93
CA ALA A 83 -14.57 -0.71 15.37
C ALA A 83 -14.86 0.78 15.61
N ILE A 84 -14.27 1.67 14.82
CA ILE A 84 -14.55 3.12 14.87
C ILE A 84 -15.97 3.43 14.39
N ALA A 85 -16.48 2.69 13.41
CA ALA A 85 -17.85 2.87 12.93
C ALA A 85 -18.87 2.57 14.03
N ASP A 86 -18.61 1.58 14.89
CA ASP A 86 -19.47 1.23 16.02
C ASP A 86 -19.49 2.32 17.11
N TRP A 87 -18.43 3.12 17.21
CA TRP A 87 -18.35 4.24 18.17
C TRP A 87 -19.04 5.52 17.68
N MET A 88 -19.45 5.56 16.42
CA MET A 88 -20.07 6.73 15.81
C MET A 88 -21.55 6.49 15.52
N PRO A 89 -22.38 7.55 15.46
CA PRO A 89 -23.78 7.39 15.10
C PRO A 89 -23.91 6.81 13.68
N PRO A 90 -24.94 5.97 13.44
CA PRO A 90 -25.11 5.30 12.16
C PRO A 90 -25.18 6.32 11.02
N GLY A 91 -24.32 6.16 10.02
CA GLY A 91 -24.23 7.04 8.85
C GLY A 91 -23.16 8.14 8.92
N ALA A 92 -22.63 8.47 10.11
CA ALA A 92 -21.58 9.49 10.24
C ALA A 92 -20.27 9.10 9.54
N LEU A 93 -19.93 7.81 9.55
CA LEU A 93 -18.76 7.28 8.83
C LEU A 93 -18.89 7.45 7.31
N ARG A 94 -20.10 7.30 6.76
CA ARG A 94 -20.36 7.46 5.32
C ARG A 94 -20.32 8.94 4.92
N GLN A 95 -20.84 9.82 5.76
CA GLN A 95 -20.83 11.26 5.51
C GLN A 95 -19.42 11.86 5.60
N SER A 96 -18.61 11.41 6.55
CA SER A 96 -17.24 11.90 6.76
C SER A 96 -16.23 11.46 5.68
N ARG A 97 -16.58 10.49 4.83
CA ARG A 97 -15.67 9.88 3.83
C ARG A 97 -14.37 9.31 4.45
N LEU A 98 -14.36 9.06 5.75
CA LEU A 98 -13.20 8.56 6.50
C LEU A 98 -12.60 7.28 5.88
N PRO A 99 -13.39 6.25 5.50
CA PRO A 99 -12.82 5.03 4.93
C PRO A 99 -12.11 5.26 3.60
N THR A 100 -12.67 6.15 2.76
CA THR A 100 -12.09 6.47 1.44
C THR A 100 -10.77 7.20 1.60
N LEU A 101 -10.70 8.19 2.51
CA LEU A 101 -9.48 8.94 2.80
C LEU A 101 -8.43 8.08 3.49
N ALA A 102 -8.83 7.22 4.43
CA ALA A 102 -7.90 6.29 5.06
C ALA A 102 -7.31 5.31 4.03
N TRP A 103 -8.12 4.84 3.07
CA TRP A 103 -7.63 3.99 1.99
C TRP A 103 -6.66 4.71 1.05
N SER A 104 -6.93 5.96 0.67
CA SER A 104 -5.98 6.73 -0.14
C SER A 104 -4.68 6.97 0.61
N VAL A 105 -4.75 7.34 1.89
CA VAL A 105 -3.55 7.56 2.70
C VAL A 105 -2.73 6.28 2.89
N LEU A 106 -3.39 5.12 3.05
CA LEU A 106 -2.68 3.84 3.10
C LEU A 106 -2.00 3.54 1.76
N ARG A 107 -2.68 3.77 0.64
CA ARG A 107 -2.10 3.56 -0.70
C ARG A 107 -0.84 4.40 -0.86
N ASP A 108 -0.91 5.66 -0.47
CA ASP A 108 0.20 6.60 -0.67
C ASP A 108 1.38 6.25 0.26
N SER A 109 1.11 5.65 1.42
CA SER A 109 2.16 5.18 2.33
C SER A 109 3.08 4.10 1.73
N TYR A 110 2.67 3.42 0.65
CA TYR A 110 3.51 2.45 -0.07
C TYR A 110 4.60 3.10 -0.93
N HIS A 111 4.53 4.40 -1.19
CA HIS A 111 5.62 5.13 -1.87
C HIS A 111 6.86 5.28 -0.99
N ALA A 112 6.73 5.04 0.31
CA ALA A 112 7.84 5.03 1.27
C ALA A 112 7.97 3.65 1.94
N PRO A 113 9.15 3.30 2.50
CA PRO A 113 9.36 2.02 3.19
C PRO A 113 8.70 1.95 4.58
N LEU A 114 7.54 2.58 4.76
CA LEU A 114 6.81 2.61 6.04
C LEU A 114 6.30 1.23 6.43
N CYS A 115 5.85 0.44 5.45
CA CYS A 115 5.43 -0.95 5.63
C CYS A 115 6.56 -1.89 6.08
N LEU A 116 7.82 -1.49 5.91
CA LEU A 116 9.00 -2.25 6.39
C LEU A 116 9.46 -1.76 7.76
N SER A 117 9.17 -0.51 8.10
CA SER A 117 9.66 0.15 9.32
C SER A 117 8.73 -0.07 10.52
N TYR A 118 7.44 -0.30 10.25
CA TYR A 118 6.40 -0.37 11.27
C TYR A 118 5.53 -1.63 11.11
N PRO A 119 5.01 -2.18 12.22
CA PRO A 119 4.08 -3.30 12.15
C PRO A 119 2.76 -2.85 11.47
N PRO A 120 2.08 -3.74 10.73
CA PRO A 120 0.92 -3.37 9.92
C PRO A 120 -0.24 -2.82 10.77
N GLN A 121 -0.38 -3.28 12.01
CA GLN A 121 -1.38 -2.80 12.97
C GLN A 121 -1.14 -1.34 13.38
N ALA A 122 0.11 -0.95 13.60
CA ALA A 122 0.46 0.41 13.98
C ALA A 122 0.35 1.35 12.79
N LEU A 123 0.79 0.90 11.61
CA LEU A 123 0.67 1.66 10.38
C LEU A 123 -0.79 2.01 10.06
N SER A 124 -1.70 1.03 10.16
CA SER A 124 -3.13 1.28 9.91
C SER A 124 -3.74 2.29 10.90
N LEU A 125 -3.33 2.28 12.18
CA LEU A 125 -3.73 3.30 13.15
C LEU A 125 -3.20 4.69 12.80
N GLY A 126 -1.93 4.77 12.38
CA GLY A 126 -1.32 6.02 11.93
C GLY A 126 -2.07 6.62 10.75
N VAL A 127 -2.42 5.79 9.77
CA VAL A 127 -3.22 6.18 8.59
C VAL A 127 -4.60 6.71 9.00
N ILE A 128 -5.31 6.01 9.90
CA ILE A 128 -6.60 6.47 10.40
C ILE A 128 -6.45 7.81 11.15
N ALA A 129 -5.42 7.96 11.98
CA ALA A 129 -5.16 9.18 12.71
C ALA A 129 -4.91 10.38 11.77
N VAL A 130 -4.15 10.18 10.69
CA VAL A 130 -3.95 11.19 9.65
C VAL A 130 -5.28 11.50 8.95
N ALA A 131 -6.04 10.50 8.53
CA ALA A 131 -7.32 10.69 7.86
C ALA A 131 -8.33 11.44 8.74
N MET A 132 -8.41 11.12 10.04
CA MET A 132 -9.24 11.85 11.00
C MET A 132 -8.80 13.31 11.15
N ARG A 133 -7.49 13.56 11.24
CA ARG A 133 -6.93 14.93 11.31
C ARG A 133 -7.25 15.73 10.04
N LEU A 134 -7.20 15.11 8.87
CA LEU A 134 -7.54 15.76 7.59
C LEU A 134 -9.02 16.15 7.49
N ILE A 135 -9.91 15.32 8.02
CA ILE A 135 -11.37 15.58 8.04
C ILE A 135 -11.76 16.54 9.18
N GLY A 136 -10.90 16.67 10.20
CA GLY A 136 -11.23 17.36 11.45
C GLY A 136 -12.20 16.57 12.33
N LEU A 137 -12.29 15.25 12.16
CA LEU A 137 -13.19 14.39 12.90
C LEU A 137 -12.56 14.04 14.27
N ARG A 138 -13.32 14.30 15.34
CA ARG A 138 -12.98 13.84 16.70
C ARG A 138 -13.96 12.75 17.11
N LEU A 139 -13.43 11.70 17.73
CA LEU A 139 -14.26 10.58 18.16
C LEU A 139 -15.05 10.95 19.42
N PRO A 140 -16.33 10.53 19.52
CA PRO A 140 -17.09 10.62 20.77
C PRO A 140 -16.32 9.89 21.89
N GLY A 141 -16.07 10.56 23.01
CA GLY A 141 -15.34 9.98 24.14
C GLY A 141 -13.85 10.31 24.22
N GLU A 142 -13.24 11.01 23.25
CA GLU A 142 -11.84 11.46 23.37
C GLU A 142 -11.64 12.47 24.53
N ILE A 143 -12.70 13.23 24.88
CA ILE A 143 -12.69 14.21 25.98
C ILE A 143 -13.04 13.54 27.32
N GLU A 144 -13.84 12.48 27.30
CA GLU A 144 -14.36 11.82 28.51
C GLU A 144 -13.47 10.65 28.97
N SER A 145 -12.78 10.00 28.04
CA SER A 145 -11.86 8.90 28.32
C SER A 145 -10.49 9.43 28.74
N ARG A 146 -9.96 8.92 29.86
CA ARG A 146 -8.55 9.15 30.27
C ARG A 146 -7.54 8.52 29.30
N GLN A 147 -7.98 7.66 28.38
CA GLN A 147 -7.13 7.00 27.41
C GLN A 147 -7.45 7.42 25.97
N PRO A 148 -6.44 7.60 25.12
CA PRO A 148 -6.63 7.93 23.72
C PRO A 148 -7.28 6.78 22.95
N TRP A 149 -8.11 7.11 21.96
CA TRP A 149 -8.92 6.15 21.19
C TRP A 149 -8.11 5.00 20.58
N TYR A 150 -6.86 5.26 20.15
CA TYR A 150 -6.01 4.26 19.53
C TYR A 150 -5.58 3.14 20.49
N ARG A 151 -5.55 3.37 21.82
CA ARG A 151 -5.25 2.33 22.81
C ARG A 151 -6.36 1.31 22.98
N ALA A 152 -7.61 1.71 22.73
CA ALA A 152 -8.74 0.79 22.75
C ALA A 152 -8.68 -0.22 21.58
N LEU A 153 -8.09 0.17 20.45
CA LEU A 153 -7.88 -0.71 19.29
C LEU A 153 -6.58 -1.52 19.40
N TRP A 154 -5.53 -0.91 19.92
CA TRP A 154 -4.24 -1.57 20.11
C TRP A 154 -3.58 -1.12 21.42
N PRO A 155 -3.59 -1.97 22.47
CA PRO A 155 -3.11 -1.59 23.80
C PRO A 155 -1.63 -1.20 23.86
N GLU A 156 -0.80 -1.73 22.96
CA GLU A 156 0.64 -1.45 22.90
C GLU A 156 0.96 -0.10 22.22
N ALA A 157 -0.05 0.61 21.71
CA ALA A 157 0.11 1.90 21.08
C ALA A 157 0.64 2.96 22.08
N SER A 158 1.86 3.44 21.82
CA SER A 158 2.44 4.58 22.54
C SER A 158 2.20 5.90 21.81
N ALA A 159 2.03 7.00 22.54
CA ALA A 159 1.83 8.32 21.96
C ALA A 159 3.01 8.74 21.05
N GLY A 160 4.25 8.49 21.50
CA GLY A 160 5.43 8.79 20.71
C GLY A 160 5.59 7.92 19.45
N LEU A 161 4.99 6.73 19.39
CA LEU A 161 4.93 5.95 18.15
C LEU A 161 3.90 6.56 17.18
N MET A 162 2.73 6.95 17.68
CA MET A 162 1.69 7.59 16.85
C MET A 162 2.16 8.92 16.26
N ASP A 163 2.86 9.76 17.02
CA ASP A 163 3.38 11.03 16.51
C ASP A 163 4.47 10.82 15.45
N ARG A 164 5.34 9.82 15.63
CA ARG A 164 6.33 9.42 14.62
C ARG A 164 5.65 8.92 13.35
N LEU A 165 4.67 8.03 13.47
CA LEU A 165 3.90 7.50 12.34
C LEU A 165 3.20 8.62 11.57
N VAL A 166 2.52 9.53 12.25
CA VAL A 166 1.86 10.67 11.59
C VAL A 166 2.88 11.54 10.89
N THR A 167 4.00 11.85 11.54
CA THR A 167 5.07 12.65 10.93
C THR A 167 5.64 11.98 9.69
N ASP A 168 5.93 10.68 9.76
CA ASP A 168 6.52 9.92 8.67
C ASP A 168 5.54 9.75 7.50
N ILE A 169 4.25 9.53 7.76
CA ILE A 169 3.21 9.53 6.71
C ILE A 169 3.12 10.91 6.06
N CYS A 170 3.08 11.99 6.85
CA CYS A 170 3.04 13.35 6.31
C CYS A 170 4.29 13.70 5.49
N ARG A 171 5.47 13.17 5.83
CA ARG A 171 6.69 13.34 5.05
C ARG A 171 6.58 12.78 3.63
N VAL A 172 5.85 11.67 3.43
CA VAL A 172 5.62 11.11 2.09
C VAL A 172 4.98 12.16 1.18
N TYR A 173 3.94 12.84 1.66
CA TYR A 173 3.27 13.90 0.90
C TYR A 173 4.12 15.15 0.69
N GLN A 174 5.01 15.48 1.63
CA GLN A 174 5.95 16.59 1.44
C GLN A 174 6.96 16.27 0.34
N LEU A 175 7.45 15.04 0.28
CA LEU A 175 8.38 14.59 -0.76
C LEU A 175 7.70 14.57 -2.14
N ASP A 176 6.45 14.14 -2.22
CA ASP A 176 5.69 14.14 -3.48
C ASP A 176 5.41 15.55 -4.00
N GLN A 177 5.16 16.53 -3.11
CA GLN A 177 5.05 17.93 -3.52
C GLN A 177 6.36 18.47 -4.10
N VAL A 178 7.51 18.09 -3.52
CA VAL A 178 8.83 18.50 -4.01
C VAL A 178 9.16 17.85 -5.35
N LEU A 179 8.86 16.56 -5.51
CA LEU A 179 9.09 15.82 -6.77
C LEU A 179 8.11 16.28 -7.87
N GLY A 180 6.84 16.54 -7.53
CA GLY A 180 5.82 17.04 -8.45
C GLY A 180 6.08 18.49 -8.90
N ALA A 181 6.62 19.35 -8.03
CA ALA A 181 7.03 20.71 -8.38
C ALA A 181 8.29 20.74 -9.26
N GLY A 182 9.09 19.67 -9.29
CA GLY A 182 10.27 19.52 -10.14
C GLY A 182 10.00 18.90 -11.52
N ALA A 183 8.77 18.42 -11.80
CA ALA A 183 8.42 17.86 -13.09
C ALA A 183 8.13 19.00 -14.10
N PRO A 184 8.83 19.08 -15.25
CA PRO A 184 8.49 20.07 -16.27
C PRO A 184 7.07 19.83 -16.76
N ALA A 185 6.27 20.89 -16.77
CA ALA A 185 4.91 20.91 -17.30
C ALA A 185 4.92 20.49 -18.77
N GLY A 186 4.58 19.24 -19.06
CA GLY A 186 4.51 18.77 -20.45
C GLY A 186 4.58 17.26 -20.61
N PHE A 187 3.57 16.55 -20.12
CA PHE A 187 3.14 15.28 -20.71
C PHE A 187 1.61 15.23 -20.62
N ASN A 188 0.97 15.96 -21.54
CA ASN A 188 -0.38 15.67 -22.01
C ASN A 188 -0.25 14.80 -23.27
#